data_AF-A0A970WUM3-F1
#
_entry.id   AF-A0A970WUM3-F1
#
_cell.length_a   1.000
_cell.length_b   1.000
_cell.length_c   1.000
_cell.angle_alpha   90.00
_cell.angle_beta   90.00
_cell.angle_gamma   90.00
#
_symmetry.space_group_name_H-M   'P 1'
#
loop_
_entity.id
_entity.type
_entity.pdbx_description
1 polymer ?
#
loop_
_entity_poly.entity_id
_entity_poly.type
_entity_poly.pdbx_seq_one_letter_code
_entity_poly.pdbx_strand_id
1 'polypeptide(L)' 'MKVPALKPFSLVGGTALSLRYGHRGSIDLDLFWHQKFDHSPIIIHCNN' A
#
# COMPACT_ATOMS: atom_id res chain seq x y z
N MET A 1 -0.86 -3.26 -11.66
CA MET A 1 -0.28 -1.93 -11.98
C MET A 1 0.75 -2.06 -13.09
N LYS A 2 1.03 -0.99 -13.87
CA LYS A 2 2.06 -1.00 -14.92
C LYS A 2 3.49 -1.04 -14.36
N VAL A 3 3.70 -0.51 -13.15
CA VAL A 3 4.97 -0.61 -12.42
C VAL A 3 5.08 -1.99 -11.79
N PRO A 4 6.06 -2.85 -12.19
CA PRO A 4 6.15 -4.22 -11.70
C PRO A 4 6.30 -4.32 -10.17
N ALA A 5 7.08 -3.42 -9.58
CA ALA A 5 7.29 -3.36 -8.13
C ALA A 5 6.00 -3.12 -7.33
N LEU A 6 4.96 -2.54 -7.95
CA LEU A 6 3.68 -2.27 -7.30
C LEU A 6 2.64 -3.38 -7.51
N LYS A 7 2.95 -4.43 -8.27
CA LYS A 7 2.04 -5.57 -8.48
C LYS A 7 1.51 -6.22 -7.19
N PRO A 8 2.30 -6.42 -6.12
CA PRO A 8 1.82 -7.07 -4.89
C PRO A 8 0.98 -6.16 -3.99
N PHE A 9 0.85 -4.87 -4.32
CA PHE A 9 0.09 -3.90 -3.55
C PHE A 9 -1.27 -3.61 -4.21
N SER A 10 -2.29 -3.36 -3.39
CA SER A 10 -3.54 -2.75 -3.85
C SER A 10 -3.55 -1.26 -3.52
N LEU A 11 -3.96 -0.44 -4.48
CA LEU A 11 -4.23 0.97 -4.26
C LEU A 11 -5.53 1.09 -3.45
N VAL A 12 -5.47 1.84 -2.35
CA VAL A 12 -6.60 2.03 -1.44
C VAL A 12 -6.81 3.53 -1.16
N GLY A 13 -7.64 3.84 -0.16
CA GLY A 13 -7.82 5.19 0.34
C GLY A 13 -8.50 6.14 -0.66
N GLY A 14 -8.25 7.44 -0.45
CA GLY A 14 -8.86 8.52 -1.23
C GLY A 14 -8.47 8.49 -2.70
N THR A 15 -7.28 8.00 -3.03
CA THR A 15 -6.78 7.93 -4.40
C THR A 15 -7.47 6.82 -5.20
N ALA A 16 -7.69 5.64 -4.61
CA ALA A 16 -8.48 4.59 -5.25
C ALA A 16 -9.93 5.05 -5.51
N LEU A 17 -10.53 5.75 -4.54
CA LEU A 17 -11.88 6.30 -4.68
C LEU A 17 -11.96 7.36 -5.78
N SER A 18 -10.97 8.25 -5.83
CA SER A 18 -10.90 9.33 -6.81
C SER A 18 -10.71 8.80 -8.23
N LEU A 19 -9.87 7.78 -8.44
CA LEU A 19 -9.72 7.14 -9.76
C LEU A 19 -10.97 6.37 -10.19
N ARG A 20 -11.70 5.77 -9.24
CA ARG A 20 -12.90 4.99 -9.55
C ARG A 20 -14.10 5.87 -9.89
N TYR A 21 -14.28 6.97 -9.18
CA TYR A 21 -15.49 7.79 -9.28
C TYR A 21 -15.26 9.18 -9.87
N GLY A 22 -14.01 9.67 -9.97
CA GLY A 22 -13.69 10.99 -10.54
C GLY A 22 -13.98 12.18 -9.62
N HIS A 23 -14.09 11.96 -8.30
CA HIS A 23 -14.64 12.96 -7.36
C HIS A 23 -13.72 14.13 -7.01
N ARG A 24 -12.39 13.98 -7.07
CA ARG A 24 -11.40 15.04 -6.84
C ARG A 24 -9.99 14.63 -7.26
N GLY A 25 -9.07 15.57 -7.35
CA GLY A 25 -7.64 15.27 -7.37
C GLY A 25 -7.15 14.73 -6.02
N SER A 26 -6.25 13.75 -6.04
CA SER A 26 -5.57 13.20 -4.86
C SER A 26 -4.07 13.27 -5.07
N ILE A 27 -3.33 13.72 -4.05
CA ILE A 27 -1.89 13.99 -4.13
C ILE A 27 -1.07 12.79 -3.63
N ASP A 28 -1.61 12.04 -2.65
CA ASP A 28 -0.91 10.94 -2.00
C ASP A 28 -1.29 9.56 -2.56
N LEU A 29 -0.49 8.54 -2.24
CA LEU A 29 -0.76 7.14 -2.59
C LEU A 29 -0.80 6.26 -1.34
N ASP A 30 -1.95 5.64 -1.09
CA ASP A 30 -2.12 4.64 -0.05
C ASP A 30 -2.08 3.24 -0.65
N LEU A 31 -1.20 2.38 -0.14
CA LEU A 31 -0.98 1.03 -0.66
C LEU A 31 -1.11 -0.01 0.45
N PHE A 32 -1.89 -1.05 0.20
CA PHE A 32 -1.99 -2.22 1.08
C PHE A 32 -1.22 -3.41 0.50
N TRP A 33 -0.36 -4.00 1.33
CA TRP A 33 0.34 -5.24 1.03
C TRP A 33 -0.44 -6.43 1.56
N HIS A 34 -0.79 -7.38 0.68
CA HIS A 34 -1.68 -8.50 1.02
C HIS A 34 -0.92 -9.78 1.33
N GLN A 35 0.38 -9.82 1.10
CA GLN A 35 1.18 -11.00 1.45
C GLN A 35 1.56 -10.95 2.92
N LYS A 36 1.79 -12.11 3.52
CA LYS A 36 2.30 -12.16 4.89
C LYS A 36 3.64 -11.44 4.94
N PHE A 37 3.77 -10.53 5.89
CA PHE A 37 5.02 -9.88 6.20
C PHE A 37 5.71 -10.66 7.32
N ASP A 38 7.00 -10.97 7.16
CA ASP A 38 7.76 -11.60 8.23
C ASP A 38 8.13 -10.55 9.27
N HIS A 39 7.47 -10.62 10.42
CA HIS A 39 7.69 -9.69 11.53
C HIS A 39 8.92 -10.05 12.37
N SER A 40 9.48 -11.25 12.21
CA SER A 40 10.56 -11.75 13.06
C SER A 40 11.76 -10.80 13.17
N PRO A 41 12.25 -10.18 12.07
CA PRO A 41 13.38 -9.26 12.13
C PRO A 41 13.10 -8.01 12.97
N ILE A 42 11.88 -7.47 12.90
CA ILE A 42 11.47 -6.29 13.68
C ILE A 42 11.36 -6.66 15.16
N ILE A 43 10.73 -7.78 15.47
CA ILE A 43 10.53 -8.25 16.84
C ILE A 43 11.88 -8.49 17.52
N ILE A 44 12.84 -9.11 16.83
CA ILE A 44 14.20 -9.32 17.35
C ILE A 44 14.88 -7.97 17.68
N HIS A 45 14.67 -6.95 16.85
CA HIS A 45 15.31 -5.65 17.04
C HIS A 45 14.65 -4.81 18.15
N CYS A 46 13.34 -4.95 18.37
CA CYS A 46 12.62 -4.21 19.42
C CYS A 46 12.73 -4.82 20.82
N ASN A 47 13.18 -6.07 20.95
CA ASN A 47 13.33 -6.76 22.24
C ASN A 47 14.76 -6.67 22.83
N ASN A 48 15.64 -5.85 22.24
CA ASN A 48 16.98 -5.53 22.76
C ASN A 48 17.02 -4.12 23.35
#